data_AF-A0AA88KRD6-F1
#
_entry.id   AF-A0AA88KRD6-F1
#
_cell.length_a   1.000
_cell.length_b   1.000
_cell.length_c   1.000
_cell.angle_alpha   90.00
_cell.angle_beta   90.00
_cell.angle_gamma   90.00
#
_symmetry.space_group_name_H-M   'P 1'
#
loop_
_entity.id
_entity.type
_entity.pdbx_description
1 polymer ?
#
loop_
_entity_poly.entity_id
_entity_poly.type
_entity_poly.pdbx_seq_one_letter_code
_entity_poly.pdbx_strand_id
1 'polypeptide(L)'
;MEKKFFEYSEKAQRTLSEANQKMSNTGFKSIQEIRVMSENLFKRIEELDSLDLSLVPTLRQERKEAIRKIQILCDTLDHHVRSVAELDQHNFNFKNSNVTWMSLLQHSYSIESGNATPNLEFLNELSKVDHKDIASSLQTYRLFMNEFHPLSLDVKTRKEEFQKLITDSFKLLLNIVQIVQPFYQQLSPITHAQQVANQFIQTVESQWKTNGLASLANTIVPNSTCTYSQLCAHHVNVLKKTIVQLETSKDSSLLKEVRSIHISQSMKALVKLEMLSNLLNICPVLQSVSELLANNGNHVTSLKQAQSQLQGISKMVENLKYEEGLDDLYYLQIAQTQSSYMFMSSQLPSIISFFTSIEEFSKHNKNW
;
A
#
# COMPACT_ATOMS: atom_id res chain seq x y z
N MET A 1 -53.04 -59.64 2.11
CA MET A 1 -52.72 -58.23 1.85
C MET A 1 -51.99 -57.59 3.03
N GLU A 2 -52.48 -57.76 4.26
CA GLU A 2 -51.86 -57.20 5.48
C GLU A 2 -50.36 -57.54 5.62
N LYS A 3 -49.96 -58.79 5.36
CA LYS A 3 -48.53 -59.19 5.38
C LYS A 3 -47.66 -58.36 4.41
N LYS A 4 -48.16 -58.06 3.21
CA LYS A 4 -47.44 -57.21 2.24
C LYS A 4 -47.38 -55.76 2.67
N PHE A 5 -48.45 -55.24 3.28
CA PHE A 5 -48.46 -53.90 3.85
C PHE A 5 -47.38 -53.73 4.93
N PHE A 6 -47.30 -54.65 5.89
CA PHE A 6 -46.28 -54.59 6.93
C PHE A 6 -44.86 -54.68 6.37
N GLU A 7 -44.63 -55.51 5.35
CA GLU A 7 -43.33 -55.61 4.71
C GLU A 7 -42.92 -54.32 3.98
N TYR A 8 -43.84 -53.70 3.22
CA TYR A 8 -43.58 -52.43 2.54
C TYR A 8 -43.46 -51.27 3.52
N SER A 9 -44.28 -51.24 4.56
CA SER A 9 -44.22 -50.24 5.64
C SER A 9 -42.89 -50.32 6.39
N GLU A 10 -42.39 -51.52 6.70
CA GLU A 10 -41.09 -51.69 7.35
C GLU A 10 -39.94 -51.21 6.44
N LYS A 11 -39.96 -51.57 5.14
CA LYS A 11 -38.98 -51.09 4.15
C LYS A 11 -39.00 -49.57 4.03
N ALA A 12 -40.19 -48.98 3.98
CA ALA A 12 -40.39 -47.54 3.93
C ALA A 12 -39.85 -46.85 5.19
N GLN A 13 -40.16 -47.37 6.37
CA GLN A 13 -39.70 -46.84 7.65
C GLN A 13 -38.16 -46.89 7.77
N ARG A 14 -37.53 -47.99 7.33
CA ARG A 14 -36.06 -48.11 7.29
C ARG A 14 -35.43 -47.07 6.37
N THR A 15 -35.96 -46.93 5.16
CA THR A 15 -35.47 -45.94 4.17
C THR A 15 -35.64 -44.51 4.69
N LEU A 16 -36.80 -44.21 5.29
CA LEU A 16 -37.10 -42.92 5.91
C LEU A 16 -36.15 -42.63 7.09
N SER A 17 -35.85 -43.62 7.92
CA SER A 17 -34.92 -43.49 9.04
C SER A 17 -33.49 -43.20 8.56
N GLU A 18 -33.02 -43.93 7.53
CA GLU A 18 -31.69 -43.70 6.95
C GLU A 18 -31.58 -42.28 6.37
N ALA A 19 -32.59 -41.84 5.61
CA ALA A 19 -32.61 -40.52 5.01
C ALA A 19 -32.59 -39.40 6.06
N ASN A 20 -33.40 -39.52 7.12
CA ASN A 20 -33.40 -38.56 8.23
C ASN A 20 -32.05 -38.52 8.98
N GLN A 21 -31.44 -39.68 9.21
CA GLN A 21 -30.12 -39.75 9.85
C GLN A 21 -29.03 -39.12 8.99
N LYS A 22 -29.07 -39.32 7.67
CA LYS A 22 -28.13 -38.69 6.75
C LYS A 22 -28.35 -37.18 6.68
N MET A 23 -29.60 -36.70 6.70
CA MET A 23 -29.89 -35.27 6.75
C MET A 23 -29.38 -34.59 8.02
N SER A 24 -29.55 -35.21 9.20
CA SER A 24 -29.15 -34.58 10.46
C SER A 24 -27.63 -34.42 10.61
N ASN A 25 -26.86 -35.29 9.95
CA ASN A 25 -25.42 -35.40 10.15
C ASN A 25 -24.58 -34.96 8.93
N THR A 26 -25.18 -34.33 7.91
CA THR A 26 -24.52 -34.13 6.60
C THR A 26 -23.90 -35.43 6.06
N GLY A 27 -24.61 -36.54 6.26
CA GLY A 27 -24.14 -37.89 5.98
C GLY A 27 -24.10 -38.25 4.50
N PHE A 28 -24.61 -37.40 3.62
CA PHE A 28 -24.50 -37.58 2.17
C PHE A 28 -23.10 -37.19 1.68
N LYS A 29 -22.49 -38.04 0.86
CA LYS A 29 -21.19 -37.76 0.23
C LYS A 29 -21.32 -36.85 -0.98
N SER A 30 -22.43 -36.94 -1.71
CA SER A 30 -22.67 -36.20 -2.95
C SER A 30 -24.13 -35.84 -3.18
N ILE A 31 -24.39 -34.85 -4.05
CA ILE A 31 -25.74 -34.59 -4.59
C ILE A 31 -26.32 -35.83 -5.25
N GLN A 32 -25.49 -36.63 -5.92
CA GLN A 32 -25.98 -37.85 -6.58
C GLN A 32 -26.54 -38.84 -5.56
N GLU A 33 -25.94 -38.92 -4.37
CA GLU A 33 -26.46 -39.75 -3.28
C GLU A 33 -27.81 -39.24 -2.77
N ILE A 34 -28.00 -37.91 -2.73
CA ILE A 34 -29.28 -37.29 -2.39
C ILE A 34 -30.35 -37.64 -3.42
N ARG A 35 -30.03 -37.58 -4.72
CA ARG A 35 -30.95 -37.97 -5.81
C ARG A 35 -31.34 -39.44 -5.73
N VAL A 36 -30.37 -40.33 -5.52
CA VAL A 36 -30.61 -41.76 -5.33
C VAL A 36 -31.48 -42.02 -4.10
N MET A 37 -31.28 -41.27 -3.01
CA MET A 37 -32.14 -41.37 -1.83
C MET A 37 -33.58 -40.91 -2.14
N SER A 38 -33.76 -39.80 -2.86
CA SER A 38 -35.08 -39.31 -3.30
C SER A 38 -35.79 -40.35 -4.19
N GLU A 39 -35.10 -40.95 -5.16
CA GLU A 39 -35.63 -42.04 -6.00
C GLU A 39 -36.02 -43.28 -5.19
N ASN A 40 -35.21 -43.66 -4.21
CA ASN A 40 -35.50 -44.80 -3.34
C ASN A 40 -36.75 -44.54 -2.48
N LEU A 41 -36.89 -43.33 -1.93
CA LEU A 41 -38.08 -42.91 -1.19
C LEU A 41 -39.33 -42.92 -2.10
N PHE A 42 -39.21 -42.43 -3.34
CA PHE A 42 -40.30 -42.43 -4.31
C PHE A 42 -40.77 -43.86 -4.65
N LYS A 43 -39.83 -44.80 -4.86
CA LYS A 43 -40.17 -46.23 -5.03
C LYS A 43 -40.95 -46.81 -3.84
N ARG A 44 -40.69 -46.35 -2.61
CA ARG A 44 -41.47 -46.78 -1.43
C ARG A 44 -42.90 -46.24 -1.45
N ILE A 45 -43.11 -45.03 -1.99
CA ILE A 45 -44.46 -44.52 -2.23
C ILE A 45 -45.19 -45.40 -3.24
N GLU A 46 -44.57 -45.72 -4.38
CA GLU A 46 -45.17 -46.59 -5.41
C GLU A 46 -45.54 -47.98 -4.87
N GLU A 47 -44.66 -48.60 -4.07
CA GLU A 47 -44.93 -49.87 -3.40
C GLU A 47 -46.14 -49.78 -2.47
N LEU A 48 -46.23 -48.72 -1.64
CA LEU A 48 -47.35 -48.51 -0.72
C LEU A 48 -48.67 -48.22 -1.45
N ASP A 49 -48.64 -47.39 -2.50
CA ASP A 49 -49.82 -47.01 -3.29
C ASP A 49 -50.38 -48.17 -4.12
N SER A 50 -49.53 -49.14 -4.50
CA SER A 50 -49.96 -50.34 -5.22
C SER A 50 -50.90 -51.27 -4.42
N LEU A 51 -51.02 -51.06 -3.11
CA LEU A 51 -51.84 -51.89 -2.22
C LEU A 51 -53.31 -51.44 -2.18
N ASP A 52 -54.23 -52.33 -2.54
CA ASP A 52 -55.67 -52.12 -2.31
C ASP A 52 -56.03 -52.40 -0.83
N LEU A 53 -56.32 -51.33 -0.09
CA LEU A 53 -56.74 -51.39 1.32
C LEU A 53 -58.19 -50.87 1.48
N SER A 54 -59.02 -51.06 0.46
CA SER A 54 -60.41 -50.62 0.43
C SER A 54 -61.22 -51.15 1.63
N LEU A 55 -60.93 -52.36 2.10
CA LEU A 55 -61.68 -53.03 3.15
C LEU A 55 -61.11 -52.84 4.57
N VAL A 56 -59.95 -52.18 4.74
CA VAL A 56 -59.28 -52.03 6.06
C VAL A 56 -58.95 -50.55 6.34
N PRO A 57 -59.86 -49.81 7.01
CA PRO A 57 -59.73 -48.36 7.20
C PRO A 57 -58.48 -47.93 7.98
N THR A 58 -58.08 -48.70 9.00
CA THR A 58 -56.91 -48.41 9.86
C THR A 58 -55.61 -48.43 9.05
N LEU A 59 -55.36 -49.51 8.31
CA LEU A 59 -54.18 -49.64 7.45
C LEU A 59 -54.17 -48.61 6.32
N ARG A 60 -55.34 -48.19 5.83
CA ARG A 60 -55.44 -47.09 4.85
C ARG A 60 -54.93 -45.76 5.45
N GLN A 61 -55.24 -45.49 6.71
CA GLN A 61 -54.78 -44.28 7.39
C GLN A 61 -53.27 -44.33 7.69
N GLU A 62 -52.77 -45.48 8.13
CA GLU A 62 -51.31 -45.70 8.31
C GLU A 62 -50.56 -45.55 6.99
N ARG A 63 -51.09 -46.10 5.88
CA ARG A 63 -50.53 -45.92 4.54
C ARG A 63 -50.44 -44.44 4.16
N LYS A 64 -51.53 -43.69 4.34
CA LYS A 64 -51.57 -42.25 4.03
C LYS A 64 -50.53 -41.47 4.83
N GLU A 65 -50.39 -41.78 6.11
CA GLU A 65 -49.42 -41.11 6.97
C GLU A 65 -47.97 -41.44 6.60
N ALA A 66 -47.69 -42.71 6.28
CA ALA A 66 -46.37 -43.14 5.80
C ALA A 66 -46.00 -42.44 4.49
N ILE A 67 -46.91 -42.43 3.51
CA ILE A 67 -46.71 -41.73 2.22
C ILE A 67 -46.47 -40.24 2.47
N ARG A 68 -47.30 -39.60 3.31
CA ARG A 68 -47.14 -38.17 3.63
C ARG A 68 -45.75 -37.85 4.19
N LYS A 69 -45.23 -38.65 5.13
CA LYS A 69 -43.89 -38.45 5.70
C LYS A 69 -42.78 -38.59 4.67
N ILE A 70 -42.89 -39.57 3.78
CA ILE A 70 -41.93 -39.78 2.70
C ILE A 70 -41.98 -38.61 1.71
N GLN A 71 -43.18 -38.15 1.34
CA GLN A 71 -43.38 -37.04 0.42
C GLN A 71 -42.70 -35.75 0.91
N ILE A 72 -42.89 -35.39 2.19
CA ILE A 72 -42.26 -34.22 2.82
C ILE A 72 -40.73 -34.31 2.70
N LEU A 73 -40.17 -35.50 2.89
CA LEU A 73 -38.73 -35.71 2.82
C LEU A 73 -38.22 -35.60 1.38
N CYS A 74 -38.91 -36.20 0.40
CA CYS A 74 -38.61 -36.02 -1.02
C CYS A 74 -38.64 -34.55 -1.42
N ASP A 75 -39.69 -33.81 -1.02
CA ASP A 75 -39.82 -32.37 -1.30
C ASP A 75 -38.64 -31.57 -0.72
N THR A 76 -38.17 -31.95 0.47
CA THR A 76 -37.00 -31.34 1.13
C THR A 76 -35.71 -31.63 0.38
N LEU A 77 -35.48 -32.89 -0.03
CA LEU A 77 -34.29 -33.27 -0.80
C LEU A 77 -34.28 -32.62 -2.18
N ASP A 78 -35.42 -32.57 -2.87
CA ASP A 78 -35.58 -31.94 -4.18
C ASP A 78 -35.41 -30.42 -4.08
N HIS A 79 -35.93 -29.79 -3.02
CA HIS A 79 -35.65 -28.38 -2.73
C HIS A 79 -34.14 -28.14 -2.52
N HIS A 80 -33.45 -29.02 -1.79
CA HIS A 80 -32.01 -28.92 -1.62
C HIS A 80 -31.25 -29.05 -2.95
N VAL A 81 -31.62 -30.00 -3.81
CA VAL A 81 -30.99 -30.14 -5.13
C VAL A 81 -31.16 -28.86 -5.96
N ARG A 82 -32.32 -28.20 -5.89
CA ARG A 82 -32.56 -26.90 -6.54
C ARG A 82 -31.71 -25.78 -5.93
N SER A 83 -31.63 -25.68 -4.61
CA SER A 83 -30.82 -24.63 -3.97
C SER A 83 -29.32 -24.79 -4.23
N VAL A 84 -28.82 -26.02 -4.44
CA VAL A 84 -27.44 -26.18 -4.91
C VAL A 84 -27.24 -25.63 -6.33
N ALA A 85 -28.22 -25.82 -7.23
CA ALA A 85 -28.14 -25.21 -8.56
C ALA A 85 -28.12 -23.67 -8.46
N GLU A 86 -28.84 -23.09 -7.52
CA GLU A 86 -28.79 -21.66 -7.22
C GLU A 86 -27.41 -21.23 -6.69
N LEU A 87 -26.79 -22.01 -5.80
CA LEU A 87 -25.41 -21.77 -5.33
C LEU A 87 -24.42 -21.74 -6.50
N ASP A 88 -24.48 -22.74 -7.39
CA ASP A 88 -23.58 -22.82 -8.54
C ASP A 88 -23.82 -21.64 -9.51
N GLN A 89 -25.08 -21.25 -9.71
CA GLN A 89 -25.44 -20.09 -10.52
C GLN A 89 -24.96 -18.77 -9.89
N HIS A 90 -25.10 -18.60 -8.58
CA HIS A 90 -24.61 -17.43 -7.87
C HIS A 90 -23.09 -17.30 -7.94
N ASN A 91 -22.36 -18.41 -7.77
CA ASN A 91 -20.90 -18.43 -7.92
C ASN A 91 -20.47 -18.05 -9.35
N PHE A 92 -21.14 -18.62 -10.36
CA PHE A 92 -20.90 -18.29 -11.76
C PHE A 92 -21.18 -16.81 -12.07
N ASN A 93 -22.33 -16.31 -11.63
CA ASN A 93 -22.71 -14.90 -11.80
C ASN A 93 -21.76 -13.96 -11.07
N PHE A 94 -21.32 -14.31 -9.86
CA PHE A 94 -20.35 -13.51 -9.12
C PHE A 94 -19.05 -13.37 -9.91
N LYS A 95 -18.49 -14.47 -10.42
CA LYS A 95 -17.23 -14.46 -11.19
C LYS A 95 -17.37 -13.69 -12.51
N ASN A 96 -18.48 -13.85 -13.22
CA ASN A 96 -18.68 -13.24 -14.54
C ASN A 96 -19.10 -11.77 -14.49
N SER A 97 -19.95 -11.40 -13.55
CA SER A 97 -20.33 -9.98 -13.37
C SER A 97 -19.19 -9.15 -12.78
N ASN A 98 -18.20 -9.80 -12.17
CA ASN A 98 -17.07 -9.15 -11.51
C ASN A 98 -15.71 -9.61 -12.09
N VAL A 99 -15.62 -9.87 -13.41
CA VAL A 99 -14.37 -10.36 -14.05
C VAL A 99 -13.18 -9.46 -13.74
N THR A 100 -13.34 -8.14 -13.87
CA THR A 100 -12.29 -7.16 -13.58
C THR A 100 -11.85 -7.24 -12.13
N TRP A 101 -12.82 -7.37 -11.20
CA TRP A 101 -12.55 -7.53 -9.77
C TRP A 101 -11.82 -8.84 -9.46
N MET A 102 -12.18 -9.94 -10.13
CA MET A 102 -11.47 -11.23 -10.01
C MET A 102 -10.03 -11.12 -10.48
N SER A 103 -9.77 -10.39 -11.57
CA SER A 103 -8.41 -10.09 -12.01
C SER A 103 -7.63 -9.28 -10.98
N LEU A 104 -8.25 -8.26 -10.39
CA LEU A 104 -7.63 -7.44 -9.33
C LEU A 104 -7.32 -8.26 -8.07
N LEU A 105 -8.24 -9.14 -7.67
CA LEU A 105 -8.06 -10.07 -6.54
C LEU A 105 -6.96 -11.09 -6.78
N GLN A 106 -6.90 -11.66 -7.98
CA GLN A 106 -5.82 -12.58 -8.34
C GLN A 106 -4.46 -11.88 -8.35
N HIS A 107 -4.41 -10.64 -8.84
CA HIS A 107 -3.18 -9.86 -8.86
C HIS A 107 -2.76 -9.45 -7.45
N SER A 108 -3.68 -9.04 -6.57
CA SER A 108 -3.37 -8.74 -5.17
C SER A 108 -2.77 -9.95 -4.46
N TYR A 109 -3.30 -11.14 -4.73
CA TYR A 109 -2.73 -12.38 -4.20
C TYR A 109 -1.34 -12.70 -4.70
N SER A 110 -1.09 -12.45 -5.98
CA SER A 110 0.24 -12.65 -6.56
C SER A 110 1.26 -11.73 -5.88
N ILE A 111 0.86 -10.50 -5.53
CA ILE A 111 1.71 -9.56 -4.78
C ILE A 111 1.93 -10.02 -3.33
N GLU A 112 0.87 -10.37 -2.61
CA GLU A 112 0.97 -10.80 -1.21
C GLU A 112 1.78 -12.10 -1.04
N SER A 113 1.73 -12.99 -2.03
CA SER A 113 2.54 -14.21 -2.07
C SER A 113 3.98 -13.99 -2.57
N GLY A 114 4.34 -12.77 -2.99
CA GLY A 114 5.68 -12.43 -3.50
C GLY A 114 5.95 -12.90 -4.94
N ASN A 115 4.93 -13.38 -5.64
CA ASN A 115 5.02 -13.84 -7.03
C ASN A 115 4.91 -12.69 -8.06
N ALA A 116 4.48 -11.50 -7.63
CA ALA A 116 4.39 -10.30 -8.45
C ALA A 116 4.81 -9.05 -7.66
N THR A 117 5.26 -8.02 -8.37
CA THR A 117 5.57 -6.71 -7.79
C THR A 117 4.43 -5.73 -8.06
N PRO A 118 3.96 -4.98 -7.04
CA PRO A 118 2.95 -3.96 -7.27
C PRO A 118 3.50 -2.87 -8.18
N ASN A 119 2.75 -2.49 -9.19
CA ASN A 119 3.09 -1.37 -10.06
C ASN A 119 2.05 -0.24 -9.95
N LEU A 120 2.39 0.94 -10.47
CA LEU A 120 1.52 2.11 -10.39
C LEU A 120 0.19 1.92 -11.16
N GLU A 121 0.22 1.15 -12.25
CA GLU A 121 -0.96 0.83 -13.06
C GLU A 121 -1.98 0.01 -12.25
N PHE A 122 -1.53 -1.03 -11.55
CA PHE A 122 -2.37 -1.83 -10.67
C PHE A 122 -2.99 -1.00 -9.54
N LEU A 123 -2.21 -0.11 -8.91
CA LEU A 123 -2.74 0.80 -7.88
C LEU A 123 -3.77 1.79 -8.44
N ASN A 124 -3.56 2.26 -9.67
CA ASN A 124 -4.51 3.13 -10.37
C ASN A 124 -5.81 2.39 -10.68
N GLU A 125 -5.75 1.12 -11.07
CA GLU A 125 -6.97 0.31 -11.27
C GLU A 125 -7.69 0.04 -9.96
N LEU A 126 -6.97 -0.28 -8.87
CA LEU A 126 -7.56 -0.43 -7.54
C LEU A 126 -8.22 0.86 -7.03
N SER A 127 -7.64 2.03 -7.29
CA SER A 127 -8.17 3.30 -6.80
C SER A 127 -9.46 3.73 -7.49
N LYS A 128 -9.69 3.26 -8.73
CA LYS A 128 -10.90 3.50 -9.53
C LYS A 128 -12.08 2.59 -9.17
N VAL A 129 -11.87 1.57 -8.34
CA VAL A 129 -12.95 0.64 -7.97
C VAL A 129 -14.07 1.40 -7.26
N ASP A 130 -15.30 1.23 -7.76
CA ASP A 130 -16.49 1.66 -7.03
C ASP A 130 -16.73 0.70 -5.86
N HIS A 131 -16.28 1.12 -4.69
CA HIS A 131 -16.37 0.34 -3.47
C HIS A 131 -17.82 0.14 -3.01
N LYS A 132 -18.76 1.02 -3.39
CA LYS A 132 -20.17 0.88 -3.00
C LYS A 132 -20.83 -0.23 -3.81
N ASP A 133 -20.57 -0.26 -5.10
CA ASP A 133 -21.11 -1.29 -5.99
C ASP A 133 -20.58 -2.68 -5.62
N ILE A 134 -19.27 -2.80 -5.40
CA ILE A 134 -18.66 -4.06 -4.97
C ILE A 134 -19.14 -4.47 -3.57
N ALA A 135 -19.22 -3.55 -2.61
CA ALA A 135 -19.76 -3.86 -1.28
C ALA A 135 -21.20 -4.36 -1.33
N SER A 136 -22.06 -3.70 -2.13
CA SER A 136 -23.45 -4.09 -2.32
C SER A 136 -23.55 -5.49 -2.91
N SER A 137 -22.78 -5.75 -3.98
CA SER A 137 -22.72 -7.07 -4.61
C SER A 137 -22.29 -8.15 -3.61
N LEU A 138 -21.20 -7.94 -2.88
CA LEU A 138 -20.68 -8.88 -1.90
C LEU A 138 -21.66 -9.15 -0.74
N GLN A 139 -22.41 -8.13 -0.31
CA GLN A 139 -23.41 -8.28 0.75
C GLN A 139 -24.56 -9.20 0.32
N THR A 140 -25.02 -9.11 -0.92
CA THR A 140 -26.06 -10.00 -1.46
C THR A 140 -25.61 -11.47 -1.39
N TYR A 141 -24.40 -11.78 -1.84
CA TYR A 141 -23.89 -13.16 -1.78
C TYR A 141 -23.64 -13.61 -0.34
N ARG A 142 -23.20 -12.71 0.55
CA ARG A 142 -23.01 -13.04 1.97
C ARG A 142 -24.32 -13.46 2.65
N LEU A 143 -25.42 -12.78 2.36
CA LEU A 143 -26.75 -13.14 2.90
C LEU A 143 -27.15 -14.54 2.45
N PHE A 144 -27.07 -14.83 1.15
CA PHE A 144 -27.35 -16.15 0.60
C PHE A 144 -26.50 -17.25 1.26
N MET A 145 -25.19 -17.01 1.46
CA MET A 145 -24.28 -17.99 2.06
C MET A 145 -24.58 -18.28 3.54
N ASN A 146 -25.16 -17.32 4.27
CA ASN A 146 -25.59 -17.53 5.65
C ASN A 146 -26.86 -18.39 5.72
N GLU A 147 -27.75 -18.25 4.75
CA GLU A 147 -29.02 -19.00 4.69
C GLU A 147 -28.86 -20.39 4.05
N PHE A 148 -27.84 -20.59 3.20
CA PHE A 148 -27.63 -21.86 2.51
C PHE A 148 -27.03 -22.94 3.42
N HIS A 149 -27.73 -24.06 3.59
CA HIS A 149 -27.31 -25.18 4.44
C HIS A 149 -26.97 -26.42 3.58
N PRO A 150 -25.70 -26.83 3.50
CA PRO A 150 -25.30 -27.99 2.71
C PRO A 150 -25.78 -29.29 3.38
N LEU A 151 -26.35 -30.22 2.62
CA LEU A 151 -26.71 -31.57 3.11
C LEU A 151 -25.67 -32.65 2.74
N SER A 152 -24.77 -32.35 1.80
CA SER A 152 -23.70 -33.25 1.38
C SER A 152 -22.31 -32.64 1.47
N LEU A 153 -21.29 -33.51 1.57
CA LEU A 153 -19.90 -33.10 1.76
C LEU A 153 -19.34 -32.30 0.57
N ASP A 154 -19.61 -32.73 -0.66
CA ASP A 154 -19.21 -32.03 -1.88
C ASP A 154 -19.82 -30.61 -2.00
N VAL A 155 -21.06 -30.44 -1.57
CA VAL A 155 -21.75 -29.14 -1.53
C VAL A 155 -21.17 -28.27 -0.43
N LYS A 156 -20.80 -28.86 0.71
CA LYS A 156 -20.11 -28.15 1.78
C LYS A 156 -18.77 -27.58 1.31
N THR A 157 -17.95 -28.36 0.62
CA THR A 157 -16.68 -27.88 0.05
C THR A 157 -16.90 -26.73 -0.94
N ARG A 158 -17.87 -26.87 -1.86
CA ARG A 158 -18.23 -25.78 -2.80
C ARG A 158 -18.68 -24.51 -2.09
N LYS A 159 -19.48 -24.64 -1.03
CA LYS A 159 -19.89 -23.51 -0.18
C LYS A 159 -18.66 -22.85 0.45
N GLU A 160 -17.76 -23.62 1.04
CA GLU A 160 -16.55 -23.10 1.68
C GLU A 160 -15.64 -22.35 0.70
N GLU A 161 -15.47 -22.88 -0.52
CA GLU A 161 -14.70 -22.22 -1.58
C GLU A 161 -15.32 -20.87 -1.98
N PHE A 162 -16.64 -20.83 -2.18
CA PHE A 162 -17.32 -19.58 -2.55
C PHE A 162 -17.31 -18.58 -1.38
N GLN A 163 -17.49 -19.04 -0.15
CA GLN A 163 -17.42 -18.20 1.04
C GLN A 163 -16.03 -17.61 1.24
N LYS A 164 -14.98 -18.39 0.98
CA LYS A 164 -13.60 -17.92 0.96
C LYS A 164 -13.43 -16.81 -0.07
N LEU A 165 -13.89 -17.02 -1.31
CA LEU A 165 -13.82 -16.02 -2.37
C LEU A 165 -14.52 -14.68 -2.00
N ILE A 166 -15.69 -14.74 -1.37
CA ILE A 166 -16.42 -13.56 -0.88
C ILE A 166 -15.63 -12.87 0.23
N THR A 167 -15.10 -13.64 1.20
CA THR A 167 -14.31 -13.12 2.32
C THR A 167 -13.07 -12.39 1.83
N ASP A 168 -12.39 -12.99 0.87
CA ASP A 168 -11.17 -12.50 0.27
C ASP A 168 -11.42 -11.23 -0.55
N SER A 169 -12.54 -11.18 -1.27
CA SER A 169 -13.02 -9.96 -1.92
C SER A 169 -13.27 -8.85 -0.89
N PHE A 170 -13.95 -9.13 0.23
CA PHE A 170 -14.14 -8.12 1.28
C PHE A 170 -12.82 -7.60 1.85
N LYS A 171 -11.82 -8.46 2.04
CA LYS A 171 -10.48 -8.05 2.50
C LYS A 171 -9.81 -7.11 1.50
N LEU A 172 -9.83 -7.44 0.21
CA LEU A 172 -9.28 -6.54 -0.81
C LEU A 172 -10.02 -5.20 -0.82
N LEU A 173 -11.34 -5.22 -0.75
CA LEU A 173 -12.15 -4.00 -0.70
C LEU A 173 -11.77 -3.11 0.50
N LEU A 174 -11.58 -3.73 1.67
CA LEU A 174 -11.11 -3.04 2.87
C LEU A 174 -9.73 -2.40 2.65
N ASN A 175 -8.79 -3.15 2.08
CA ASN A 175 -7.46 -2.64 1.74
C ASN A 175 -7.53 -1.47 0.76
N ILE A 176 -8.43 -1.51 -0.22
CA ILE A 176 -8.62 -0.41 -1.17
C ILE A 176 -9.04 0.86 -0.44
N VAL A 177 -10.10 0.78 0.38
CA VAL A 177 -10.69 1.94 1.05
C VAL A 177 -9.77 2.51 2.12
N GLN A 178 -9.10 1.65 2.89
CA GLN A 178 -8.31 2.08 4.05
C GLN A 178 -6.86 2.43 3.72
N ILE A 179 -6.31 1.85 2.65
CA ILE A 179 -4.87 1.93 2.37
C ILE A 179 -4.63 2.51 0.97
N VAL A 180 -5.18 1.90 -0.08
CA VAL A 180 -4.84 2.27 -1.46
C VAL A 180 -5.39 3.64 -1.85
N GLN A 181 -6.66 3.92 -1.59
CA GLN A 181 -7.28 5.21 -1.94
C GLN A 181 -6.63 6.39 -1.21
N PRO A 182 -6.42 6.36 0.12
CA PRO A 182 -5.72 7.43 0.82
C PRO A 182 -4.30 7.64 0.30
N PHE A 183 -3.56 6.56 0.04
CA PHE A 183 -2.22 6.65 -0.54
C PHE A 183 -2.26 7.29 -1.95
N TYR A 184 -3.18 6.85 -2.79
CA TYR A 184 -3.34 7.35 -4.16
C TYR A 184 -3.68 8.85 -4.19
N GLN A 185 -4.51 9.32 -3.26
CA GLN A 185 -4.81 10.75 -3.09
C GLN A 185 -3.57 11.57 -2.71
N GLN A 186 -2.64 10.98 -1.95
CA GLN A 186 -1.38 11.62 -1.58
C GLN A 186 -0.34 11.62 -2.71
N LEU A 187 -0.42 10.70 -3.68
CA LEU A 187 0.57 10.61 -4.76
C LEU A 187 0.62 11.87 -5.62
N SER A 188 -0.52 12.52 -5.89
CA SER A 188 -0.56 13.75 -6.70
C SER A 188 0.26 14.89 -6.09
N PRO A 189 0.03 15.34 -4.83
CA PRO A 189 0.84 16.39 -4.22
C PRO A 189 2.30 15.98 -4.02
N ILE A 190 2.59 14.71 -3.73
CA ILE A 190 3.97 14.19 -3.62
C ILE A 190 4.70 14.31 -4.96
N THR A 191 4.07 13.84 -6.04
CA THR A 191 4.64 13.90 -7.39
C THR A 191 4.87 15.34 -7.83
N HIS A 192 3.92 16.22 -7.54
CA HIS A 192 4.07 17.65 -7.82
C HIS A 192 5.26 18.26 -7.07
N ALA A 193 5.39 17.99 -5.76
CA ALA A 193 6.51 18.48 -4.96
C ALA A 193 7.87 17.98 -5.49
N GLN A 194 7.95 16.71 -5.90
CA GLN A 194 9.15 16.12 -6.51
C GLN A 194 9.50 16.80 -7.83
N GLN A 195 8.52 17.05 -8.69
CA GLN A 195 8.72 17.74 -9.97
C GLN A 195 9.23 19.17 -9.78
N VAL A 196 8.59 19.94 -8.90
CA VAL A 196 8.98 21.33 -8.62
C VAL A 196 10.39 21.38 -8.04
N ALA A 197 10.72 20.48 -7.10
CA ALA A 197 12.08 20.39 -6.54
C ALA A 197 13.13 20.11 -7.61
N ASN A 198 12.88 19.14 -8.51
CA ASN A 198 13.82 18.81 -9.59
C ASN A 198 13.99 19.95 -10.60
N GLN A 199 12.90 20.63 -10.98
CA GLN A 199 12.97 21.80 -11.86
C GLN A 199 13.78 22.93 -11.23
N PHE A 200 13.61 23.15 -9.93
CA PHE A 200 14.39 24.15 -9.19
C PHE A 200 15.88 23.77 -9.13
N ILE A 201 16.21 22.51 -8.82
CA ILE A 201 17.61 22.01 -8.84
C ILE A 201 18.24 22.26 -10.21
N GLN A 202 17.56 21.89 -11.31
CA GLN A 202 18.07 22.11 -12.67
C GLN A 202 18.30 23.58 -12.98
N THR A 203 17.42 24.46 -12.49
CA THR A 203 17.56 25.91 -12.63
C THR A 203 18.82 26.40 -11.90
N VAL A 204 19.02 25.98 -10.65
CA VAL A 204 20.22 26.34 -9.86
C VAL A 204 21.50 25.83 -10.52
N GLU A 205 21.53 24.56 -10.91
CA GLU A 205 22.71 23.95 -11.56
C GLU A 205 23.06 24.66 -12.88
N SER A 206 22.05 25.05 -13.67
CA SER A 206 22.26 25.82 -14.92
C SER A 206 22.84 27.22 -14.65
N GLN A 207 22.27 27.93 -13.67
CA GLN A 207 22.75 29.25 -13.28
C GLN A 207 24.15 29.18 -12.67
N TRP A 208 24.45 28.11 -11.91
CA TRP A 208 25.76 27.89 -11.32
C TRP A 208 26.81 27.70 -12.42
N LYS A 209 26.56 26.83 -13.39
CA LYS A 209 27.47 26.62 -14.52
C LYS A 209 27.79 27.90 -15.29
N THR A 210 26.87 28.87 -15.32
CA THR A 210 27.02 30.12 -16.05
C THR A 210 27.71 31.21 -15.23
N ASN A 211 27.29 31.40 -13.97
CA ASN A 211 27.66 32.57 -13.17
C ASN A 211 28.54 32.25 -11.96
N GLY A 212 28.86 30.96 -11.73
CA GLY A 212 29.49 30.48 -10.50
C GLY A 212 28.51 30.40 -9.32
N LEU A 213 28.78 29.55 -8.33
CA LEU A 213 27.83 29.31 -7.24
C LEU A 213 27.71 30.50 -6.27
N ALA A 214 28.82 31.19 -6.01
CA ALA A 214 28.87 32.29 -5.03
C ALA A 214 27.97 33.48 -5.43
N SER A 215 27.82 33.73 -6.74
CA SER A 215 26.96 34.81 -7.26
C SER A 215 25.47 34.53 -7.04
N LEU A 216 25.07 33.26 -6.86
CA LEU A 216 23.67 32.87 -6.71
C LEU A 216 23.13 33.05 -5.29
N ALA A 217 23.99 32.99 -4.27
CA ALA A 217 23.56 32.90 -2.88
C ALA A 217 22.64 34.06 -2.43
N ASN A 218 22.93 35.27 -2.90
CA ASN A 218 22.17 36.48 -2.58
C ASN A 218 21.26 36.94 -3.72
N THR A 219 21.18 36.16 -4.80
CA THR A 219 20.33 36.49 -5.95
C THR A 219 18.88 36.10 -5.66
N ILE A 220 17.98 37.06 -5.81
CA ILE A 220 16.54 36.81 -5.78
C ILE A 220 16.15 36.03 -7.02
N VAL A 221 15.40 34.95 -6.84
CA VAL A 221 14.95 34.13 -7.98
C VAL A 221 13.96 34.93 -8.83
N PRO A 222 14.06 34.91 -10.16
CA PRO A 222 13.12 35.63 -11.03
C PRO A 222 11.67 35.30 -10.67
N ASN A 223 10.82 36.33 -10.58
CA ASN A 223 9.42 36.23 -10.18
C ASN A 223 9.17 35.67 -8.77
N SER A 224 10.15 35.78 -7.87
CA SER A 224 10.05 35.41 -6.46
C SER A 224 10.47 36.57 -5.55
N THR A 225 10.06 36.51 -4.28
CA THR A 225 10.58 37.38 -3.21
C THR A 225 11.68 36.70 -2.40
N CYS A 226 12.04 35.46 -2.76
CA CYS A 226 12.99 34.64 -2.01
C CYS A 226 14.32 34.49 -2.76
N THR A 227 15.40 34.35 -2.00
CA THR A 227 16.71 33.96 -2.53
C THR A 227 16.74 32.47 -2.90
N TYR A 228 17.73 32.06 -3.70
CA TYR A 228 17.97 30.65 -3.98
C TYR A 228 18.17 29.81 -2.71
N SER A 229 18.86 30.34 -1.70
CA SER A 229 19.09 29.64 -0.42
C SER A 229 17.79 29.43 0.37
N GLN A 230 16.90 30.43 0.42
CA GLN A 230 15.59 30.32 1.07
C GLN A 230 14.69 29.30 0.37
N LEU A 231 14.70 29.26 -0.95
CA LEU A 231 13.93 28.28 -1.72
C LEU A 231 14.50 26.86 -1.59
N CYS A 232 15.83 26.69 -1.52
CA CYS A 232 16.43 25.38 -1.20
C CYS A 232 15.88 24.85 0.14
N ALA A 233 15.94 25.67 1.20
CA ALA A 233 15.44 25.29 2.52
C ALA A 233 13.94 24.97 2.52
N HIS A 234 13.15 25.73 1.75
CA HIS A 234 11.72 25.43 1.57
C HIS A 234 11.50 24.05 0.94
N HIS A 235 12.15 23.75 -0.19
CA HIS A 235 12.00 22.47 -0.87
C HIS A 235 12.52 21.29 -0.05
N VAL A 236 13.61 21.45 0.71
CA VAL A 236 14.08 20.45 1.68
C VAL A 236 12.98 20.09 2.67
N ASN A 237 12.33 21.09 3.27
CA ASN A 237 11.26 20.87 4.24
C ASN A 237 10.03 20.19 3.63
N VAL A 238 9.67 20.57 2.38
CA VAL A 238 8.57 19.93 1.66
C VAL A 238 8.89 18.46 1.39
N LEU A 239 10.07 18.14 0.84
CA LEU A 239 10.46 16.76 0.55
C LEU A 239 10.53 15.89 1.80
N LYS A 240 11.07 16.41 2.91
CA LYS A 240 11.04 15.71 4.22
C LYS A 240 9.62 15.34 4.65
N LYS A 241 8.66 16.27 4.50
CA LYS A 241 7.24 15.99 4.77
C LYS A 241 6.68 14.91 3.84
N THR A 242 7.01 14.94 2.55
CA THR A 242 6.55 13.89 1.61
C THR A 242 7.08 12.51 1.96
N ILE A 243 8.34 12.40 2.41
CA ILE A 243 8.93 11.13 2.83
C ILE A 243 8.19 10.58 4.05
N VAL A 244 7.96 11.41 5.07
CA VAL A 244 7.18 11.02 6.25
C VAL A 244 5.76 10.57 5.88
N GLN A 245 5.11 11.26 4.93
CA GLN A 245 3.80 10.84 4.42
C GLN A 245 3.86 9.45 3.77
N LEU A 246 4.86 9.21 2.90
CA LEU A 246 5.06 7.91 2.26
C LEU A 246 5.31 6.78 3.29
N GLU A 247 6.04 7.07 4.37
CA GLU A 247 6.35 6.11 5.44
C GLU A 247 5.12 5.66 6.26
N THR A 248 4.02 6.43 6.26
CA THR A 248 2.76 6.00 6.91
C THR A 248 2.19 4.70 6.31
N SER A 249 2.57 4.39 5.07
CA SER A 249 2.14 3.20 4.34
C SER A 249 3.17 2.06 4.35
N LYS A 250 4.15 2.10 5.28
CA LYS A 250 5.30 1.19 5.25
C LYS A 250 4.95 -0.31 5.32
N ASP A 251 3.88 -0.63 6.03
CA ASP A 251 3.51 -2.02 6.35
C ASP A 251 2.66 -2.68 5.25
N SER A 252 2.21 -1.92 4.24
CA SER A 252 1.44 -2.48 3.13
C SER A 252 2.34 -3.11 2.07
N SER A 253 2.18 -4.42 1.85
CA SER A 253 2.81 -5.15 0.75
C SER A 253 2.37 -4.61 -0.62
N LEU A 254 1.10 -4.23 -0.76
CA LEU A 254 0.52 -3.67 -1.98
C LEU A 254 1.16 -2.35 -2.41
N LEU A 255 1.69 -1.58 -1.45
CA LEU A 255 2.27 -0.26 -1.73
C LEU A 255 3.80 -0.26 -1.75
N LYS A 256 4.44 -1.36 -1.35
CA LYS A 256 5.88 -1.41 -1.06
C LYS A 256 6.75 -0.84 -2.18
N GLU A 257 6.55 -1.30 -3.40
CA GLU A 257 7.39 -0.92 -4.54
C GLU A 257 7.15 0.52 -4.98
N VAL A 258 5.89 0.90 -5.19
CA VAL A 258 5.52 2.27 -5.59
C VAL A 258 5.97 3.29 -4.54
N ARG A 259 5.79 2.98 -3.25
CA ARG A 259 6.31 3.78 -2.13
C ARG A 259 7.84 3.91 -2.21
N SER A 260 8.55 2.80 -2.41
CA SER A 260 10.02 2.78 -2.51
C SER A 260 10.52 3.68 -3.64
N ILE A 261 9.87 3.64 -4.81
CA ILE A 261 10.20 4.49 -5.95
C ILE A 261 10.07 5.97 -5.60
N HIS A 262 8.93 6.39 -5.03
CA HIS A 262 8.74 7.79 -4.66
C HIS A 262 9.66 8.22 -3.51
N ILE A 263 9.94 7.36 -2.52
CA ILE A 263 10.92 7.67 -1.47
C ILE A 263 12.30 7.88 -2.09
N SER A 264 12.74 6.98 -2.97
CA SER A 264 14.03 7.09 -3.65
C SER A 264 14.14 8.40 -4.45
N GLN A 265 13.09 8.76 -5.18
CA GLN A 265 13.04 10.03 -5.93
C GLN A 265 13.11 11.25 -5.00
N SER A 266 12.33 11.27 -3.91
CA SER A 266 12.39 12.35 -2.92
C SER A 266 13.75 12.45 -2.26
N MET A 267 14.38 11.32 -1.89
CA MET A 267 15.69 11.30 -1.24
C MET A 267 16.80 11.82 -2.16
N LYS A 268 16.80 11.44 -3.44
CA LYS A 268 17.77 11.95 -4.43
C LYS A 268 17.71 13.47 -4.55
N ALA A 269 16.49 14.03 -4.67
CA ALA A 269 16.31 15.48 -4.74
C ALA A 269 16.66 16.16 -3.40
N LEU A 270 16.32 15.53 -2.27
CA LEU A 270 16.60 16.05 -0.93
C LEU A 270 18.11 16.21 -0.70
N VAL A 271 18.91 15.18 -1.00
CA VAL A 271 20.37 15.22 -0.85
C VAL A 271 20.96 16.38 -1.67
N LYS A 272 20.56 16.52 -2.94
CA LYS A 272 21.01 17.62 -3.80
C LYS A 272 20.65 18.99 -3.22
N LEU A 273 19.43 19.17 -2.71
CA LEU A 273 18.98 20.44 -2.14
C LEU A 273 19.65 20.77 -0.81
N GLU A 274 19.89 19.79 0.05
CA GLU A 274 20.64 19.98 1.30
C GLU A 274 22.09 20.39 1.00
N MET A 275 22.72 19.77 0.00
CA MET A 275 24.06 20.18 -0.45
C MET A 275 24.06 21.58 -1.07
N LEU A 276 23.10 21.91 -1.95
CA LEU A 276 22.97 23.26 -2.50
C LEU A 276 22.77 24.30 -1.40
N SER A 277 21.92 24.01 -0.41
CA SER A 277 21.67 24.90 0.72
C SER A 277 22.96 25.18 1.50
N ASN A 278 23.74 24.15 1.81
CA ASN A 278 25.03 24.32 2.51
C ASN A 278 26.03 25.11 1.66
N LEU A 279 26.20 24.76 0.39
CA LEU A 279 27.17 25.41 -0.48
C LEU A 279 26.80 26.87 -0.78
N LEU A 280 25.52 27.19 -1.00
CA LEU A 280 25.05 28.57 -1.18
C LEU A 280 25.26 29.43 0.07
N ASN A 281 25.28 28.84 1.27
CA ASN A 281 25.59 29.57 2.50
C ASN A 281 27.11 29.72 2.72
N ILE A 282 27.90 28.70 2.40
CA ILE A 282 29.34 28.68 2.67
C ILE A 282 30.13 29.51 1.64
N CYS A 283 29.85 29.36 0.35
CA CYS A 283 30.69 29.94 -0.72
C CYS A 283 30.82 31.48 -0.62
N PRO A 284 29.74 32.25 -0.35
CA PRO A 284 29.85 33.71 -0.20
C PRO A 284 30.67 34.10 1.03
N VAL A 285 30.61 33.34 2.11
CA VAL A 285 31.40 33.61 3.32
C VAL A 285 32.89 33.41 3.03
N LEU A 286 33.25 32.32 2.35
CA LEU A 286 34.64 32.09 1.95
C LEU A 286 35.14 33.15 0.96
N GLN A 287 34.29 33.61 0.05
CA GLN A 287 34.61 34.73 -0.83
C GLN A 287 34.85 36.02 -0.03
N SER A 288 33.94 36.38 0.89
CA SER A 288 34.08 37.54 1.78
C SER A 288 35.37 37.49 2.60
N VAL A 289 35.70 36.34 3.19
CA VAL A 289 36.96 36.13 3.94
C VAL A 289 38.17 36.33 3.03
N SER A 290 38.12 35.80 1.80
CA SER A 290 39.20 35.98 0.80
C SER A 290 39.39 37.45 0.44
N GLU A 291 38.30 38.18 0.24
CA GLU A 291 38.33 39.62 -0.08
C GLU A 291 38.87 40.46 1.08
N LEU A 292 38.49 40.14 2.33
CA LEU A 292 39.05 40.79 3.52
C LEU A 292 40.56 40.58 3.64
N LEU A 293 41.03 39.37 3.34
CA LEU A 293 42.46 39.06 3.32
C LEU A 293 43.19 39.82 2.20
N ALA A 294 42.59 39.92 1.00
CA ALA A 294 43.18 40.60 -0.14
C ALA A 294 43.23 42.13 0.02
N ASN A 295 42.17 42.74 0.57
CA ASN A 295 42.02 44.20 0.61
C ASN A 295 42.39 44.84 1.96
N ASN A 296 42.45 44.08 3.06
CA ASN A 296 42.66 44.60 4.42
C ASN A 296 43.52 43.67 5.30
N GLY A 297 44.38 42.83 4.71
CA GLY A 297 45.19 41.82 5.41
C GLY A 297 46.14 42.34 6.50
N ASN A 298 46.27 43.65 6.68
CA ASN A 298 47.18 44.29 7.62
C ASN A 298 46.49 44.89 8.86
N HIS A 299 45.15 44.89 8.94
CA HIS A 299 44.40 45.43 10.07
C HIS A 299 43.87 44.31 10.97
N VAL A 300 44.34 44.24 12.23
CA VAL A 300 44.00 43.17 13.18
C VAL A 300 42.49 43.04 13.38
N THR A 301 41.74 44.14 13.37
CA THR A 301 40.27 44.14 13.47
C THR A 301 39.59 43.44 12.30
N SER A 302 40.01 43.74 11.06
CA SER A 302 39.50 43.10 9.86
C SER A 302 39.84 41.60 9.81
N LEU A 303 41.04 41.22 10.25
CA LEU A 303 41.44 39.81 10.34
C LEU A 303 40.64 39.04 11.40
N LYS A 304 40.36 39.65 12.57
CA LYS A 304 39.48 39.05 13.59
C LYS A 304 38.04 38.92 13.10
N GLN A 305 37.55 39.88 12.32
CA GLN A 305 36.23 39.79 11.68
C GLN A 305 36.18 38.63 10.68
N ALA A 306 37.21 38.46 9.85
CA ALA A 306 37.33 37.33 8.92
C ALA A 306 37.36 35.98 9.66
N GLN A 307 38.11 35.88 10.76
CA GLN A 307 38.16 34.70 11.61
C GLN A 307 36.78 34.37 12.20
N SER A 308 36.04 35.38 12.67
CA SER A 308 34.69 35.19 13.21
C SER A 308 33.69 34.70 12.14
N GLN A 309 33.73 35.27 10.94
CA GLN A 309 32.91 34.81 9.81
C GLN A 309 33.19 33.35 9.45
N LEU A 310 34.48 32.97 9.41
CA LEU A 310 34.90 31.60 9.10
C LEU A 310 34.43 30.60 10.17
N GLN A 311 34.53 30.96 11.45
CA GLN A 311 34.02 30.13 12.55
C GLN A 311 32.51 29.89 12.46
N GLY A 312 31.76 30.89 11.96
CA GLY A 312 30.32 30.82 11.78
C GLY A 312 29.82 29.75 10.80
N ILE A 313 30.70 29.26 9.91
CA ILE A 313 30.37 28.23 8.91
C ILE A 313 31.03 26.86 9.19
N SER A 314 31.83 26.74 10.25
CA SER A 314 32.62 25.53 10.57
C SER A 314 31.77 24.25 10.56
N LYS A 315 30.67 24.24 11.31
CA LYS A 315 29.73 23.10 11.37
C LYS A 315 29.08 22.77 10.02
N MET A 316 28.82 23.77 9.18
CA MET A 316 28.25 23.51 7.85
C MET A 316 29.28 22.84 6.93
N VAL A 317 30.56 23.23 7.03
CA VAL A 317 31.66 22.60 6.29
C VAL A 317 31.90 21.17 6.76
N GLU A 318 31.84 20.89 8.06
CA GLU A 318 31.90 19.53 8.62
C GLU A 318 30.76 18.62 8.11
N ASN A 319 29.61 19.22 7.81
CA ASN A 319 28.46 18.51 7.25
C ASN A 319 28.55 18.30 5.74
N LEU A 320 29.50 18.93 5.04
CA LEU A 320 29.75 18.61 3.64
C LEU A 320 30.40 17.23 3.55
N LYS A 321 29.70 16.28 2.94
CA LYS A 321 30.17 14.92 2.73
C LYS A 321 29.90 14.52 1.29
N TYR A 322 30.71 13.61 0.78
CA TYR A 322 30.47 12.97 -0.50
C TYR A 322 29.30 12.00 -0.33
N GLU A 323 28.14 12.36 -0.89
CA GLU A 323 26.94 11.52 -0.89
C GLU A 323 26.79 10.79 -2.24
N GLU A 324 26.23 9.58 -2.21
CA GLU A 324 25.98 8.79 -3.42
C GLU A 324 24.86 9.43 -4.27
N GLY A 325 25.06 9.48 -5.58
CA GLY A 325 24.07 10.07 -6.52
C GLY A 325 24.20 11.58 -6.75
N LEU A 326 25.23 12.22 -6.17
CA LEU A 326 25.68 13.54 -6.61
C LEU A 326 26.45 13.42 -7.93
N ASP A 327 26.46 14.50 -8.71
CA ASP A 327 27.25 14.60 -9.95
C ASP A 327 28.58 15.33 -9.71
N ASP A 328 29.47 15.28 -10.71
CA ASP A 328 30.83 15.81 -10.63
C ASP A 328 30.88 17.30 -10.23
N LEU A 329 29.83 18.07 -10.56
CA LEU A 329 29.76 19.49 -10.22
C LEU A 329 29.72 19.68 -8.69
N TYR A 330 28.93 18.87 -7.99
CA TYR A 330 28.86 18.90 -6.52
C TYR A 330 30.16 18.41 -5.89
N TYR A 331 30.71 17.30 -6.38
CA TYR A 331 31.94 16.74 -5.84
C TYR A 331 33.12 17.70 -5.94
N LEU A 332 33.28 18.34 -7.10
CA LEU A 332 34.33 19.34 -7.29
C LEU A 332 34.16 20.52 -6.33
N GLN A 333 32.94 21.02 -6.16
CA GLN A 333 32.68 22.16 -5.29
C GLN A 333 32.87 21.84 -3.82
N ILE A 334 32.44 20.66 -3.37
CA ILE A 334 32.66 20.19 -2.00
C ILE A 334 34.15 20.15 -1.70
N ALA A 335 34.95 19.57 -2.59
CA ALA A 335 36.40 19.50 -2.45
C ALA A 335 37.03 20.90 -2.34
N GLN A 336 36.65 21.82 -3.24
CA GLN A 336 37.14 23.20 -3.25
C GLN A 336 36.76 23.95 -1.97
N THR A 337 35.52 23.81 -1.51
CA THR A 337 35.00 24.46 -0.31
C THR A 337 35.72 23.96 0.94
N GLN A 338 35.87 22.64 1.10
CA GLN A 338 36.60 22.04 2.23
C GLN A 338 38.07 22.47 2.23
N SER A 339 38.75 22.42 1.07
CA SER A 339 40.15 22.84 0.93
C SER A 339 40.35 24.31 1.29
N SER A 340 39.50 25.19 0.77
CA SER A 340 39.56 26.64 1.03
C SER A 340 39.36 26.94 2.51
N TYR A 341 38.37 26.29 3.15
CA TYR A 341 38.12 26.44 4.57
C TYR A 341 39.31 25.97 5.43
N MET A 342 39.88 24.79 5.13
CA MET A 342 41.03 24.25 5.85
C MET A 342 42.26 25.15 5.73
N PHE A 343 42.52 25.67 4.53
CA PHE A 343 43.60 26.61 4.31
C PHE A 343 43.41 27.88 5.14
N MET A 344 42.28 28.58 4.98
CA MET A 344 42.03 29.86 5.68
C MET A 344 42.00 29.69 7.20
N SER A 345 41.39 28.61 7.72
CA SER A 345 41.32 28.35 9.16
C SER A 345 42.69 28.06 9.77
N SER A 346 43.62 27.48 9.01
CA SER A 346 45.00 27.28 9.44
C SER A 346 45.85 28.56 9.42
N GLN A 347 45.65 29.43 8.42
CA GLN A 347 46.51 30.59 8.22
C GLN A 347 46.09 31.81 9.05
N LEU A 348 44.78 32.06 9.19
CA LEU A 348 44.25 33.25 9.87
C LEU A 348 44.79 33.45 11.30
N PRO A 349 44.84 32.42 12.17
CA PRO A 349 45.36 32.59 13.53
C PRO A 349 46.82 33.07 13.57
N SER A 350 47.68 32.50 12.70
CA SER A 350 49.09 32.87 12.61
C SER A 350 49.27 34.30 12.11
N ILE A 351 48.50 34.71 11.10
CA ILE A 351 48.54 36.08 10.54
C ILE A 351 48.07 37.09 11.61
N ILE A 352 46.98 36.80 12.32
CA ILE A 352 46.47 37.65 13.41
C ILE A 352 47.54 37.81 14.50
N SER A 353 48.19 36.71 14.91
CA SER A 353 49.25 36.75 15.92
C SER A 353 50.39 37.66 15.48
N PHE A 354 50.87 37.51 14.24
CA PHE A 354 51.96 38.30 13.70
C PHE A 354 51.67 39.81 13.72
N PHE A 355 50.51 40.23 13.18
CA PHE A 355 50.16 41.65 13.16
C PHE A 355 49.85 42.22 14.55
N THR A 356 49.30 41.42 15.45
CA THR A 356 49.10 41.83 16.86
C THR A 356 50.45 42.13 17.51
N SER A 357 51.47 41.28 17.32
CA SER A 357 52.81 41.52 17.84
C SER A 357 53.47 42.77 17.24
N ILE A 358 53.23 43.07 15.95
CA ILE A 358 53.72 44.31 15.32
C ILE A 358 53.04 45.54 15.92
N GLU A 359 51.72 45.52 16.12
CA GLU A 359 50.99 46.62 16.75
C GLU A 359 51.45 46.87 18.19
N GLU A 360 51.71 45.81 18.96
CA GLU A 360 52.24 45.88 20.32
C GLU A 360 53.66 46.46 20.34
N PHE A 361 54.54 45.99 19.45
CA PHE A 361 55.89 46.52 19.30
C PHE A 361 55.91 48.01 18.92
N SER A 362 55.04 48.40 17.98
CA SER A 362 54.85 49.80 17.59
C SER A 362 54.38 50.68 18.75
N LYS A 363 53.44 50.19 19.57
CA LYS A 363 52.96 50.89 20.78
C LYS A 363 54.05 51.07 21.83
N HIS A 364 54.95 50.10 22.00
CA HIS A 364 56.05 50.17 22.97
C HIS A 364 57.23 51.04 22.52
N ASN A 365 57.45 51.21 21.20
CA ASN A 365 58.55 52.00 20.66
C ASN A 365 58.18 53.44 20.23
N LYS A 366 57.02 53.97 20.66
CA LYS A 366 56.61 55.38 20.41
C LYS A 366 57.46 56.45 21.12
N ASN A 367 58.54 56.07 21.81
CA ASN A 367 59.45 56.98 22.52
C ASN A 367 60.86 57.06 21.88
N TRP A 368 60.98 56.79 20.58
CA TRP A 368 62.19 57.09 19.80
C TRP A 368 61.90 58.18 18.77
#